data_AF-A0A1H8XID3-F1
#
_entry.id   AF-A0A1H8XID3-F1
#
_cell.length_a   1.000
_cell.length_b   1.000
_cell.length_c   1.000
_cell.angle_alpha   90.00
_cell.angle_beta   90.00
_cell.angle_gamma   90.00
#
_symmetry.space_group_name_H-M   'P 1'
#
loop_
_entity.id
_entity.type
_entity.pdbx_description
1 polymer ?
#
loop_
_entity_poly.entity_id
_entity_poly.type
_entity_poly.pdbx_seq_one_letter_code
_entity_poly.pdbx_strand_id
1 'polypeptide(L)'
;MRSLNRLGCATETLRAALNALAVAAPGWLRAHAAESWSERYAKPMDDPYVPQGEAARRAHAEQIGRDGHTLLAAVFLPDAPAWLREIPAVILLDRVWVQNVQIVSVDDETGTKDDTGHPSPKTTRVVGRTSSEGIPPSLPMIASPYDPETHYAKKRSTTWIGYRVHLTETCDADRPRLITHVATTLAPIADRDALGSIHADLPAHDLLPDTHLVDAGYVDADLLLASTRDHAVTLLGPSPKNCNARAFSDEVDAGSSTKMRQNQKPRELRDCNAIVKRSSKQVAARER
;
A
#
# COMPACT_ATOMS: atom_id res chain seq x y z
N MET A 1 -6.28 11.90 -3.21
CA MET A 1 -4.98 11.27 -2.87
C MET A 1 -4.21 11.03 -4.16
N ARG A 2 -2.93 11.37 -4.22
CA ARG A 2 -2.14 11.31 -5.47
C ARG A 2 -1.52 9.92 -5.65
N SER A 3 -1.76 9.29 -6.79
CA SER A 3 -1.13 8.00 -7.13
C SER A 3 0.28 8.25 -7.64
N LEU A 4 1.29 8.02 -6.79
CA LEU A 4 2.70 8.07 -7.19
C LEU A 4 3.17 6.68 -7.60
N ASN A 5 3.95 6.59 -8.67
CA ASN A 5 4.74 5.38 -8.93
C ASN A 5 5.90 5.30 -7.90
N ARG A 6 6.57 4.15 -7.80
CA ARG A 6 7.67 3.95 -6.82
C ARG A 6 8.74 5.06 -6.85
N LEU A 7 9.15 5.45 -8.06
CA LEU A 7 10.15 6.50 -8.27
C LEU A 7 9.63 7.86 -7.77
N GLY A 8 8.40 8.23 -8.13
CA GLY A 8 7.76 9.46 -7.66
C GLY A 8 7.53 9.47 -6.14
N CYS A 9 7.21 8.33 -5.53
CA CYS A 9 7.11 8.20 -4.07
C CYS A 9 8.48 8.49 -3.42
N ALA A 10 9.56 7.90 -3.92
CA ALA A 10 10.91 8.17 -3.42
C ALA A 10 11.31 9.65 -3.58
N THR A 11 11.06 10.25 -4.75
CA THR A 11 11.32 11.68 -5.01
C THR A 11 10.58 12.58 -4.03
N GLU A 12 9.26 12.38 -3.89
CA GLU A 12 8.44 13.21 -3.01
C GLU A 12 8.78 12.99 -1.54
N THR A 13 9.22 11.80 -1.15
CA THR A 13 9.63 11.53 0.23
C THR A 13 10.92 12.27 0.58
N LEU A 14 11.91 12.26 -0.33
CA LEU A 14 13.13 13.06 -0.16
C LEU A 14 12.81 14.54 -0.10
N ARG A 15 11.94 15.03 -0.99
CA ARG A 15 11.47 16.41 -0.98
C ARG A 15 10.81 16.78 0.35
N ALA A 16 9.91 15.93 0.86
CA ALA A 16 9.22 16.14 2.12
C ALA A 16 10.21 16.19 3.31
N ALA A 17 11.20 15.31 3.33
CA ALA A 17 12.26 15.30 4.35
C ALA A 17 13.12 16.58 4.29
N LEU A 18 13.55 17.00 3.09
CA LEU A 18 14.29 18.24 2.90
C LEU A 18 13.50 19.46 3.38
N ASN A 19 12.22 19.55 3.06
CA ASN A 19 11.35 20.64 3.52
C ASN A 19 11.19 20.64 5.05
N ALA A 20 10.99 19.47 5.66
CA ALA A 20 10.87 19.36 7.12
C ALA A 20 12.18 19.78 7.82
N LEU A 21 13.33 19.35 7.28
CA LEU A 21 14.66 19.74 7.77
C LEU A 21 14.94 21.22 7.55
N ALA A 22 14.48 21.82 6.45
CA ALA A 22 14.63 23.25 6.20
C ALA A 22 13.89 24.10 7.24
N VAL A 23 12.74 23.61 7.74
CA VAL A 23 11.98 24.26 8.83
C VAL A 23 12.63 24.00 10.19
N ALA A 24 12.95 22.74 10.49
CA ALA A 24 13.37 22.35 11.84
C ALA A 24 14.86 22.67 12.13
N ALA A 25 15.74 22.50 11.13
CA ALA A 25 17.19 22.62 11.28
C ALA A 25 17.86 23.34 10.08
N PRO A 26 17.46 24.57 9.72
CA PRO A 26 17.92 25.24 8.50
C PRO A 26 19.45 25.40 8.42
N GLY A 27 20.11 25.67 9.54
CA GLY A 27 21.58 25.78 9.58
C GLY A 27 22.27 24.45 9.35
N TRP A 28 21.75 23.37 9.93
CA TRP A 28 22.28 22.02 9.72
C TRP A 28 22.08 21.58 8.27
N LEU A 29 20.88 21.80 7.71
CA LEU A 29 20.59 21.42 6.32
C LEU A 29 21.51 22.15 5.33
N ARG A 30 21.75 23.46 5.52
CA ARG A 30 22.69 24.21 4.65
C ARG A 30 24.12 23.69 4.70
N ALA A 31 24.56 23.14 5.83
CA ALA A 31 25.90 22.60 5.97
C ALA A 31 26.08 21.22 5.30
N HIS A 32 24.98 20.47 5.11
CA HIS A 32 25.04 19.07 4.63
C HIS A 32 24.39 18.85 3.25
N ALA A 33 23.49 19.75 2.82
CA ALA A 33 22.82 19.62 1.53
C ALA A 33 23.76 19.99 0.38
N ALA A 34 23.75 19.18 -0.68
CA ALA A 34 24.41 19.57 -1.92
C ALA A 34 23.71 20.78 -2.56
N GLU A 35 24.47 21.70 -3.15
CA GLU A 35 23.96 22.94 -3.74
C GLU A 35 22.84 22.68 -4.77
N SER A 36 23.02 21.64 -5.60
CA SER A 36 22.05 21.24 -6.63
C SER A 36 20.71 20.72 -6.09
N TRP A 37 20.60 20.37 -4.81
CA TRP A 37 19.37 19.84 -4.23
C TRP A 37 18.27 20.90 -4.15
N SER A 38 18.65 22.16 -3.90
CA SER A 38 17.70 23.27 -3.81
C SER A 38 16.92 23.42 -5.12
N GLU A 39 17.60 23.37 -6.27
CA GLU A 39 16.96 23.42 -7.59
C GLU A 39 16.21 22.13 -7.91
N ARG A 40 16.84 20.97 -7.66
CA ARG A 40 16.31 19.65 -8.04
C ARG A 40 15.02 19.27 -7.30
N TYR A 41 14.92 19.64 -6.03
CA TYR A 41 13.79 19.27 -5.16
C TYR A 41 12.90 20.47 -4.77
N ALA A 42 13.11 21.67 -5.35
CA ALA A 42 12.26 22.83 -5.06
C ALA A 42 10.78 22.59 -5.40
N LYS A 43 10.52 21.92 -6.53
CA LYS A 43 9.17 21.72 -7.05
C LYS A 43 8.64 20.33 -6.69
N PRO A 44 7.32 20.22 -6.39
CA PRO A 44 6.66 18.92 -6.38
C PRO A 44 6.80 18.24 -7.75
N MET A 45 6.83 16.92 -7.76
CA MET A 45 6.91 16.06 -8.95
C MET A 45 5.62 16.10 -9.81
N ASP A 46 4.78 17.14 -9.66
CA ASP A 46 3.54 17.41 -10.41
C ASP A 46 3.77 18.13 -11.75
N ASP A 47 4.99 18.63 -11.99
CA ASP A 47 5.43 19.17 -13.29
C ASP A 47 5.84 17.99 -14.22
N PRO A 48 5.91 18.13 -15.56
CA PRO A 48 6.16 17.04 -16.52
C PRO A 48 7.58 16.43 -16.45
N TYR A 49 8.26 16.54 -15.31
CA TYR A 49 9.57 16.03 -14.97
C TYR A 49 9.57 14.52 -14.66
N VAL A 50 8.70 13.74 -15.31
CA VAL A 50 8.91 12.30 -15.36
C VAL A 50 9.94 12.04 -16.46
N PRO A 51 11.15 11.56 -16.12
CA PRO A 51 12.17 11.28 -17.13
C PRO A 51 11.60 10.33 -18.18
N GLN A 52 11.69 10.71 -19.45
CA GLN A 52 11.19 9.91 -20.56
C GLN A 52 12.25 8.90 -21.01
N GLY A 53 11.80 7.67 -21.26
CA GLY A 53 12.69 6.56 -21.63
C GLY A 53 13.35 5.88 -20.43
N GLU A 54 13.76 4.63 -20.66
CA GLU A 54 14.29 3.76 -19.61
C GLU A 54 15.62 4.27 -19.04
N ALA A 55 16.53 4.73 -19.91
CA ALA A 55 17.83 5.25 -19.49
C ALA A 55 17.70 6.49 -18.58
N ALA A 56 16.81 7.43 -18.93
CA ALA A 56 16.59 8.63 -18.13
C ALA A 56 15.93 8.31 -16.79
N ARG A 57 14.96 7.38 -16.76
CA ARG A 57 14.34 6.90 -15.51
C ARG A 57 15.36 6.22 -14.60
N ARG A 58 16.24 5.39 -15.16
CA ARG A 58 17.32 4.74 -14.42
C ARG A 58 18.31 5.76 -13.86
N ALA A 59 18.78 6.70 -14.67
CA ALA A 59 19.68 7.77 -14.22
C ALA A 59 19.04 8.61 -13.11
N HIS A 60 17.75 8.93 -13.22
CA HIS A 60 17.02 9.65 -12.18
C HIS A 60 16.88 8.84 -10.89
N ALA A 61 16.57 7.54 -11.00
CA ALA A 61 16.48 6.65 -9.84
C ALA A 61 17.83 6.51 -9.12
N GLU A 62 18.93 6.35 -9.86
CA GLU A 62 20.28 6.30 -9.30
C GLU A 62 20.64 7.62 -8.61
N GLN A 63 20.29 8.76 -9.23
CA GLN A 63 20.54 10.08 -8.67
C GLN A 63 19.78 10.33 -7.39
N ILE A 64 18.46 10.07 -7.38
CA ILE A 64 17.66 10.19 -6.17
C ILE A 64 18.21 9.27 -5.10
N GLY A 65 18.45 7.99 -5.44
CA GLY A 65 19.00 7.01 -4.52
C GLY A 65 20.26 7.50 -3.81
N ARG A 66 21.22 8.06 -4.57
CA ARG A 66 22.43 8.68 -4.01
C ARG A 66 22.09 9.86 -3.11
N ASP A 67 21.26 10.80 -3.56
CA ASP A 67 20.95 12.01 -2.81
C ASP A 67 20.33 11.70 -1.45
N GLY A 68 19.30 10.85 -1.39
CA GLY A 68 18.71 10.50 -0.10
C GLY A 68 19.58 9.56 0.73
N HIS A 69 20.46 8.76 0.12
CA HIS A 69 21.45 7.99 0.88
C HIS A 69 22.45 8.94 1.56
N THR A 70 22.94 9.97 0.87
CA THR A 70 23.79 11.02 1.44
C THR A 70 23.09 11.74 2.59
N LEU A 71 21.82 12.11 2.41
CA LEU A 71 21.05 12.77 3.47
C LEU A 71 20.88 11.86 4.71
N LEU A 72 20.47 10.61 4.51
CA LEU A 72 20.30 9.65 5.60
C LEU A 72 21.65 9.39 6.29
N ALA A 73 22.74 9.19 5.55
CA ALA A 73 24.06 9.02 6.13
C ALA A 73 24.42 10.19 7.05
N ALA A 74 24.20 11.43 6.62
CA ALA A 74 24.45 12.62 7.44
C ALA A 74 23.58 12.70 8.70
N VAL A 75 22.28 12.40 8.59
CA VAL A 75 21.34 12.41 9.74
C VAL A 75 21.69 11.34 10.79
N PHE A 76 22.23 10.21 10.35
CA PHE A 76 22.57 9.07 11.21
C PHE A 76 24.01 9.09 11.71
N LEU A 77 24.82 10.11 11.38
CA LEU A 77 26.15 10.28 11.98
C LEU A 77 26.04 10.45 13.51
N PRO A 78 27.05 9.98 14.28
CA PRO A 78 27.04 10.10 15.75
C PRO A 78 27.00 11.54 16.27
N ASP A 79 27.56 12.49 15.53
CA ASP A 79 27.63 13.91 15.85
C ASP A 79 26.39 14.72 15.37
N ALA A 80 25.54 14.12 14.53
CA ALA A 80 24.30 14.72 14.11
C ALA A 80 23.31 14.80 15.29
N PRO A 81 22.56 15.91 15.46
CA PRO A 81 21.57 16.01 16.51
C PRO A 81 20.55 14.87 16.45
N ALA A 82 20.43 14.09 17.53
CA ALA A 82 19.67 12.85 17.54
C ALA A 82 18.19 13.04 17.14
N TRP A 83 17.59 14.17 17.53
CA TRP A 83 16.20 14.52 17.24
C TRP A 83 15.92 14.68 15.73
N LEU A 84 16.93 14.85 14.87
CA LEU A 84 16.72 14.86 13.40
C LEU A 84 16.13 13.54 12.91
N ARG A 85 16.49 12.43 13.55
CA ARG A 85 15.99 11.07 13.23
C ARG A 85 14.54 10.86 13.68
N GLU A 86 14.05 11.71 14.57
CA GLU A 86 12.68 11.66 15.11
C GLU A 86 11.69 12.47 14.27
N ILE A 87 12.17 13.27 13.32
CA ILE A 87 11.32 14.03 12.41
C ILE A 87 10.51 13.04 11.56
N PRO A 88 9.16 13.10 11.54
CA PRO A 88 8.33 12.12 10.83
C PRO A 88 8.71 11.95 9.35
N ALA A 89 9.02 13.04 8.65
CA ALA A 89 9.44 12.98 7.25
C ALA A 89 10.79 12.25 7.04
N VAL A 90 11.70 12.32 8.01
CA VAL A 90 12.99 11.59 7.98
C VAL A 90 12.77 10.10 8.27
N ILE A 91 11.88 9.76 9.22
CA ILE A 91 11.48 8.38 9.48
C ILE A 91 10.85 7.75 8.23
N LEU A 92 9.96 8.48 7.54
CA LEU A 92 9.38 8.04 6.28
C LEU A 92 10.44 7.88 5.19
N LEU A 93 11.40 8.81 5.11
CA LEU A 93 12.52 8.73 4.17
C LEU A 93 13.29 7.44 4.33
N ASP A 94 13.69 7.10 5.56
CA ASP A 94 14.44 5.88 5.86
C ASP A 94 13.68 4.62 5.42
N ARG A 95 12.38 4.53 5.77
CA ARG A 95 11.51 3.41 5.36
C ARG A 95 11.38 3.30 3.84
N VAL A 96 11.10 4.42 3.15
CA VAL A 96 10.97 4.45 1.68
C VAL A 96 12.30 4.13 0.99
N TRP A 97 13.44 4.51 1.59
CA TRP A 97 14.76 4.17 1.06
C TRP A 97 15.00 2.66 1.10
N VAL A 98 14.77 2.02 2.24
CA VAL A 98 14.90 0.56 2.37
C VAL A 98 13.98 -0.17 1.38
N GLN A 99 12.79 0.36 1.11
CA GLN A 99 11.84 -0.20 0.14
C GLN A 99 12.28 -0.09 -1.32
N ASN A 100 13.05 0.93 -1.69
CA ASN A 100 13.31 1.27 -3.09
C ASN A 100 14.79 1.18 -3.50
N VAL A 101 15.70 1.17 -2.54
CA VAL A 101 17.13 1.30 -2.77
C VAL A 101 17.88 0.13 -2.13
N GLN A 102 18.98 -0.26 -2.75
CA GLN A 102 19.98 -1.17 -2.20
C GLN A 102 21.38 -0.62 -2.50
N ILE A 103 22.35 -1.03 -1.66
CA ILE A 103 23.75 -0.71 -1.84
C ILE A 103 24.44 -1.98 -2.31
N VAL A 104 25.03 -1.93 -3.50
CA VAL A 104 25.75 -3.05 -4.10
C VAL A 104 27.24 -2.73 -4.15
N SER A 105 28.08 -3.71 -3.82
CA SER A 105 29.52 -3.62 -4.07
C SER A 105 29.76 -3.87 -5.55
N VAL A 106 30.45 -2.96 -6.21
CA VAL A 106 30.85 -3.05 -7.61
C VAL A 106 32.36 -3.24 -7.62
N ASP A 107 32.80 -4.31 -8.27
CA ASP A 107 34.22 -4.48 -8.54
C ASP A 107 34.63 -3.43 -9.59
N ASP A 108 35.80 -2.82 -9.42
CA ASP A 108 36.28 -1.81 -10.36
C ASP A 108 36.59 -2.49 -11.71
N GLU A 109 35.67 -2.41 -12.66
CA GLU A 109 35.78 -3.05 -13.99
C GLU A 109 36.98 -2.51 -14.81
N THR A 110 37.60 -1.42 -14.34
CA THR A 110 38.82 -0.86 -14.95
C THR A 110 40.04 -1.78 -14.83
N GLY A 111 39.97 -2.88 -14.06
CA GLY A 111 41.02 -3.91 -14.02
C GLY A 111 42.41 -3.37 -13.66
N THR A 112 42.47 -2.16 -13.12
CA THR A 112 43.72 -1.48 -12.81
C THR A 112 44.13 -2.00 -11.44
N LYS A 113 44.80 -3.16 -11.44
CA LYS A 113 45.63 -3.56 -10.30
C LYS A 113 46.49 -2.36 -9.95
N ASP A 114 46.49 -1.95 -8.69
CA ASP A 114 47.53 -1.03 -8.27
C ASP A 114 48.91 -1.68 -8.53
N ASP A 115 49.95 -0.87 -8.67
CA ASP A 115 51.34 -1.36 -8.87
C ASP A 115 51.82 -2.28 -7.73
N THR A 116 51.02 -2.47 -6.68
CA THR A 116 51.30 -3.34 -5.53
C THR A 116 50.54 -4.67 -5.54
N GLY A 117 49.73 -4.94 -6.57
CA GLY A 117 48.98 -6.19 -6.72
C GLY A 117 47.80 -6.36 -5.76
N HIS A 118 47.38 -5.30 -5.06
CA HIS A 118 46.18 -5.37 -4.22
C HIS A 118 44.93 -5.21 -5.09
N PRO A 119 43.85 -5.95 -4.77
CA PRO A 119 42.57 -5.75 -5.43
C PRO A 119 42.13 -4.30 -5.21
N SER A 120 41.76 -3.61 -6.29
CA SER A 120 41.23 -2.25 -6.27
C SER A 120 40.08 -2.17 -5.26
N PRO A 121 39.95 -1.07 -4.50
CA PRO A 121 38.92 -0.95 -3.48
C PRO A 121 37.54 -1.13 -4.12
N LYS A 122 36.75 -2.06 -3.59
CA LYS A 122 35.37 -2.27 -4.04
C LYS A 122 34.58 -0.98 -3.83
N THR A 123 34.09 -0.39 -4.91
CA THR A 123 33.26 0.81 -4.81
C THR A 123 31.84 0.38 -4.47
N THR A 124 31.14 1.17 -3.66
CA THR A 124 29.72 0.92 -3.38
C THR A 124 28.87 1.77 -4.29
N ARG A 125 27.86 1.16 -4.93
CA ARG A 125 26.90 1.86 -5.78
C ARG A 125 25.50 1.74 -5.19
N VAL A 126 24.81 2.87 -5.18
CA VAL A 126 23.40 2.94 -4.81
C VAL A 126 22.56 2.63 -6.04
N VAL A 127 21.77 1.56 -6.00
CA VAL A 127 20.92 1.11 -7.12
C VAL A 127 19.48 0.90 -6.66
N GLY A 128 18.52 1.16 -7.55
CA GLY A 128 17.11 0.91 -7.27
C GLY A 128 16.78 -0.58 -7.27
N ARG A 129 15.90 -1.02 -6.37
CA ARG A 129 15.43 -2.42 -6.29
C ARG A 129 14.51 -2.77 -7.46
N THR A 130 14.89 -3.78 -8.21
CA THR A 130 14.09 -4.42 -9.26
C THR A 130 13.24 -5.57 -8.70
N SER A 131 12.30 -6.09 -9.50
CA SER A 131 11.47 -7.24 -9.10
C SER A 131 12.30 -8.50 -8.80
N SER A 132 13.43 -8.70 -9.48
CA SER A 132 14.36 -9.82 -9.24
C SER A 132 15.13 -9.72 -7.92
N GLU A 133 15.25 -8.52 -7.36
CA GLU A 133 16.02 -8.25 -6.14
C GLU A 133 15.13 -8.18 -4.89
N GLY A 134 13.82 -8.39 -5.06
CA GLY A 134 12.83 -8.36 -3.99
C GLY A 134 12.28 -6.96 -3.74
N ILE A 135 11.02 -6.76 -4.13
CA ILE A 135 10.20 -5.62 -3.72
C ILE A 135 9.44 -6.06 -2.46
N PRO A 136 9.40 -5.25 -1.38
CA PRO A 136 8.63 -5.59 -0.20
C PRO A 136 7.16 -5.87 -0.54
N PRO A 137 6.46 -6.71 0.25
CA PRO A 137 5.02 -6.89 0.09
C PRO A 137 4.27 -5.55 0.13
N SER A 138 3.07 -5.49 -0.47
CA SER A 138 2.35 -4.21 -0.62
C SER A 138 1.92 -3.57 0.72
N LEU A 139 1.68 -4.39 1.76
CA LEU A 139 1.26 -3.91 3.07
C LEU A 139 2.33 -3.09 3.82
N PRO A 140 3.61 -3.50 3.88
CA PRO A 140 4.66 -2.64 4.44
C PRO A 140 5.13 -1.51 3.49
N MET A 141 4.66 -1.46 2.24
CA MET A 141 5.08 -0.42 1.30
C MET A 141 4.34 0.90 1.55
N ILE A 142 5.13 1.99 1.60
CA ILE A 142 4.60 3.36 1.66
C ILE A 142 4.40 3.83 0.23
N ALA A 143 3.15 4.12 -0.13
CA ALA A 143 2.81 4.57 -1.48
C ALA A 143 2.81 6.11 -1.63
N SER A 144 2.78 6.83 -0.51
CA SER A 144 2.79 8.29 -0.47
C SER A 144 3.39 8.82 0.84
N PRO A 145 4.31 9.79 0.81
CA PRO A 145 4.82 10.42 2.03
C PRO A 145 3.78 11.31 2.73
N TYR A 146 2.71 11.71 2.02
CA TYR A 146 1.65 12.57 2.55
C TYR A 146 0.48 11.79 3.15
N ASP A 147 0.43 10.47 2.92
CA ASP A 147 -0.59 9.58 3.47
C ASP A 147 0.03 8.17 3.61
N PRO A 148 0.89 7.96 4.61
CA PRO A 148 1.69 6.73 4.72
C PRO A 148 0.88 5.47 5.02
N GLU A 149 -0.37 5.63 5.47
CA GLU A 149 -1.32 4.55 5.77
C GLU A 149 -2.08 4.06 4.51
N THR A 150 -1.81 4.65 3.35
CA THR A 150 -2.42 4.21 2.10
C THR A 150 -1.52 3.25 1.36
N HIS A 151 -2.15 2.18 0.88
CA HIS A 151 -1.42 1.06 0.32
C HIS A 151 -1.93 0.72 -1.07
N TYR A 152 -1.01 0.20 -1.88
CA TYR A 152 -1.35 -0.36 -3.17
C TYR A 152 -2.20 -1.62 -3.00
N ALA A 153 -3.23 -1.73 -3.82
CA ALA A 153 -4.05 -2.93 -3.92
C ALA A 153 -4.46 -3.18 -5.37
N LYS A 154 -4.75 -4.44 -5.66
CA LYS A 154 -5.17 -4.90 -6.98
C LYS A 154 -6.32 -5.89 -6.83
N LYS A 155 -7.41 -5.64 -7.57
CA LYS A 155 -8.55 -6.54 -7.76
C LYS A 155 -8.66 -6.85 -9.23
N ARG A 156 -8.42 -8.10 -9.63
CA ARG A 156 -8.48 -8.46 -11.06
C ARG A 156 -7.61 -7.51 -11.91
N SER A 157 -8.22 -6.69 -12.77
CA SER A 157 -7.56 -5.67 -13.60
C SER A 157 -7.50 -4.27 -12.99
N THR A 158 -8.20 -4.04 -11.88
CA THR A 158 -8.28 -2.72 -11.24
C THR A 158 -7.20 -2.60 -10.17
N THR A 159 -6.46 -1.50 -10.19
CA THR A 159 -5.41 -1.19 -9.20
C THR A 159 -5.69 0.16 -8.59
N TRP A 160 -5.46 0.31 -7.29
CA TRP A 160 -5.60 1.59 -6.60
C TRP A 160 -4.60 1.73 -5.47
N ILE A 161 -4.41 2.96 -5.01
CA ILE A 161 -3.69 3.28 -3.78
C ILE A 161 -4.69 3.93 -2.85
N GLY A 162 -4.87 3.38 -1.65
CA GLY A 162 -5.80 3.93 -0.68
C GLY A 162 -6.25 2.91 0.35
N TYR A 163 -7.55 2.96 0.64
CA TYR A 163 -8.24 2.09 1.58
C TYR A 163 -9.24 1.21 0.84
N ARG A 164 -9.80 0.23 1.56
CA ARG A 164 -10.97 -0.54 1.13
C ARG A 164 -12.14 -0.22 2.04
N VAL A 165 -13.31 -0.07 1.45
CA VAL A 165 -14.56 0.13 2.18
C VAL A 165 -15.40 -1.14 2.10
N HIS A 166 -15.89 -1.59 3.25
CA HIS A 166 -16.83 -2.70 3.41
C HIS A 166 -18.18 -2.11 3.77
N LEU A 167 -19.18 -2.38 2.95
CA LEU A 167 -20.53 -1.85 3.13
C LEU A 167 -21.47 -2.98 3.49
N THR A 168 -22.26 -2.75 4.52
CA THR A 168 -23.36 -3.62 4.92
C THR A 168 -24.66 -2.92 4.60
N GLU A 169 -25.57 -3.59 3.89
CA GLU A 169 -26.91 -3.08 3.59
C GLU A 169 -28.03 -4.06 3.97
N THR A 170 -29.19 -3.53 4.34
CA THR A 170 -30.42 -4.34 4.46
C THR A 170 -30.83 -4.90 3.09
N CYS A 171 -31.41 -6.10 3.07
CA CYS A 171 -31.92 -6.71 1.84
C CYS A 171 -33.28 -7.40 1.95
N ASP A 172 -34.03 -7.19 3.03
CA ASP A 172 -35.38 -7.75 3.16
C ASP A 172 -36.28 -7.29 2.01
N ALA A 173 -37.04 -8.21 1.42
CA ALA A 173 -37.81 -7.98 0.19
C ALA A 173 -38.82 -6.82 0.30
N ASP A 174 -39.41 -6.63 1.49
CA ASP A 174 -40.45 -5.65 1.76
C ASP A 174 -39.91 -4.32 2.33
N ARG A 175 -38.59 -4.11 2.30
CA ARG A 175 -37.93 -2.94 2.92
C ARG A 175 -36.98 -2.26 1.94
N PRO A 176 -36.74 -0.94 2.09
CA PRO A 176 -35.68 -0.27 1.36
C PRO A 176 -34.32 -0.86 1.73
N ARG A 177 -33.39 -0.83 0.76
CA ARG A 177 -31.99 -1.16 0.98
C ARG A 177 -31.28 0.05 1.59
N LEU A 178 -30.96 -0.05 2.87
CA LEU A 178 -30.28 0.98 3.64
C LEU A 178 -28.90 0.48 4.02
N ILE A 179 -27.88 1.32 3.88
CA ILE A 179 -26.54 1.02 4.39
C ILE A 179 -26.62 1.13 5.92
N THR A 180 -26.36 0.02 6.61
CA THR A 180 -26.41 -0.09 8.07
C THR A 180 -25.03 0.03 8.71
N HIS A 181 -23.97 -0.26 7.96
CA HIS A 181 -22.61 -0.19 8.47
C HIS A 181 -21.59 0.08 7.35
N VAL A 182 -20.54 0.82 7.72
CA VAL A 182 -19.42 1.16 6.85
C VAL A 182 -18.13 0.90 7.64
N ALA A 183 -17.35 -0.09 7.21
CA ALA A 183 -16.00 -0.31 7.73
C ALA A 183 -14.96 0.09 6.69
N THR A 184 -13.88 0.72 7.13
CA THR A 184 -12.74 1.07 6.28
C THR A 184 -11.51 0.32 6.75
N THR A 185 -10.83 -0.38 5.85
CA THR A 185 -9.62 -1.15 6.13
C THR A 185 -8.49 -0.71 5.19
N LEU A 186 -7.24 -1.06 5.54
CA LEU A 186 -6.13 -0.90 4.61
C LEU A 186 -6.42 -1.70 3.33
N ALA A 187 -6.11 -1.12 2.17
CA ALA A 187 -6.48 -1.73 0.90
C ALA A 187 -5.97 -3.17 0.66
N PRO A 188 -4.84 -3.65 1.23
CA PRO A 188 -4.40 -5.03 1.06
C PRO A 188 -5.08 -6.06 1.98
N ILE A 189 -5.80 -5.63 3.02
CA ILE A 189 -6.47 -6.56 3.96
C ILE A 189 -7.50 -7.41 3.20
N ALA A 190 -7.53 -8.73 3.38
CA ALA A 190 -8.47 -9.58 2.65
C ALA A 190 -9.93 -9.32 3.10
N ASP A 191 -10.91 -9.53 2.21
CA ASP A 191 -12.32 -9.28 2.54
C ASP A 191 -12.75 -10.06 3.79
N ARG A 192 -12.42 -11.36 3.85
CA ARG A 192 -12.64 -12.24 5.01
C ARG A 192 -12.10 -11.69 6.34
N ASP A 193 -10.96 -10.99 6.34
CA ASP A 193 -10.31 -10.53 7.56
C ASP A 193 -11.06 -9.33 8.17
N ALA A 194 -11.88 -8.63 7.39
CA ALA A 194 -12.72 -7.53 7.87
C ALA A 194 -14.04 -7.99 8.52
N LEU A 195 -14.45 -9.26 8.32
CA LEU A 195 -15.78 -9.70 8.72
C LEU A 195 -15.97 -9.71 10.24
N GLY A 196 -14.96 -10.15 10.99
CA GLY A 196 -15.03 -10.25 12.45
C GLY A 196 -15.24 -8.89 13.12
N SER A 197 -14.52 -7.84 12.69
CA SER A 197 -14.74 -6.49 13.23
C SER A 197 -16.13 -5.96 12.88
N ILE A 198 -16.62 -6.22 11.66
CA ILE A 198 -17.98 -5.81 11.26
C ILE A 198 -19.04 -6.47 12.14
N HIS A 199 -18.91 -7.76 12.46
CA HIS A 199 -19.82 -8.44 13.38
C HIS A 199 -19.68 -7.97 14.83
N ALA A 200 -18.51 -7.48 15.23
CA ALA A 200 -18.30 -6.89 16.55
C ALA A 200 -18.88 -5.47 16.68
N ASP A 201 -18.92 -4.70 15.60
CA ASP A 201 -19.37 -3.30 15.60
C ASP A 201 -20.90 -3.15 15.47
N LEU A 202 -21.56 -4.00 14.66
CA LEU A 202 -23.01 -3.96 14.43
C LEU A 202 -23.90 -4.00 15.69
N PRO A 203 -23.57 -4.74 16.78
CA PRO A 203 -24.34 -4.75 18.01
C PRO A 203 -24.44 -3.39 18.70
N ALA A 204 -23.43 -2.52 18.54
CA ALA A 204 -23.43 -1.18 19.16
C ALA A 204 -24.62 -0.31 18.70
N HIS A 205 -25.24 -0.67 17.58
CA HIS A 205 -26.37 0.04 17.00
C HIS A 205 -27.64 -0.83 16.88
N ASP A 206 -27.65 -2.02 17.48
CA ASP A 206 -28.74 -3.00 17.35
C ASP A 206 -29.00 -3.39 15.88
N LEU A 207 -27.92 -3.53 15.10
CA LEU A 207 -27.95 -3.82 13.66
C LEU A 207 -27.32 -5.18 13.31
N LEU A 208 -27.05 -6.03 14.30
CA LEU A 208 -26.52 -7.36 14.04
C LEU A 208 -27.59 -8.24 13.36
N PRO A 209 -27.32 -8.86 12.21
CA PRO A 209 -28.31 -9.63 11.47
C PRO A 209 -28.42 -11.08 11.94
N ASP A 210 -29.59 -11.70 11.79
CA ASP A 210 -29.72 -13.15 11.93
C ASP A 210 -29.00 -13.89 10.79
N THR A 211 -29.10 -13.36 9.56
CA THR A 211 -28.42 -13.89 8.36
C THR A 211 -27.62 -12.80 7.67
N HIS A 212 -26.32 -13.03 7.48
CA HIS A 212 -25.44 -12.15 6.72
C HIS A 212 -25.10 -12.80 5.37
N LEU A 213 -25.63 -12.24 4.28
CA LEU A 213 -25.31 -12.63 2.91
C LEU A 213 -24.03 -11.93 2.44
N VAL A 214 -23.04 -12.68 2.00
CA VAL A 214 -21.73 -12.14 1.64
C VAL A 214 -21.26 -12.65 0.27
N ASP A 215 -20.37 -11.89 -0.37
CA ASP A 215 -19.68 -12.33 -1.59
C ASP A 215 -18.60 -13.38 -1.25
N ALA A 216 -18.12 -14.11 -2.25
CA ALA A 216 -17.13 -15.20 -2.09
C ALA A 216 -15.85 -14.79 -1.35
N GLY A 217 -15.46 -13.51 -1.38
CA GLY A 217 -14.27 -13.00 -0.70
C GLY A 217 -14.35 -13.01 0.83
N TYR A 218 -15.55 -13.11 1.39
CA TYR A 218 -15.80 -13.20 2.84
C TYR A 218 -16.11 -14.62 3.31
N VAL A 219 -16.17 -15.60 2.40
CA VAL A 219 -16.50 -16.98 2.74
C VAL A 219 -15.22 -17.76 3.01
N ASP A 220 -15.09 -18.22 4.24
CA ASP A 220 -14.04 -19.12 4.71
C ASP A 220 -14.65 -20.13 5.70
N ALA A 221 -14.09 -21.34 5.77
CA ALA A 221 -14.64 -22.40 6.62
C ALA A 221 -14.65 -22.01 8.10
N ASP A 222 -13.59 -21.36 8.57
CA ASP A 222 -13.48 -20.94 9.96
C ASP A 222 -14.45 -19.79 10.26
N LEU A 223 -14.67 -18.89 9.29
CA LEU A 223 -15.62 -17.78 9.44
C LEU A 223 -17.08 -18.23 9.49
N LEU A 224 -17.47 -19.28 8.76
CA LEU A 224 -18.83 -19.83 8.84
C LEU A 224 -19.15 -20.33 10.26
N LEU A 225 -18.17 -20.98 10.89
CA LEU A 225 -18.29 -21.47 12.26
C LEU A 225 -18.21 -20.35 13.29
N ALA A 226 -17.20 -19.46 13.17
CA ALA A 226 -16.98 -18.35 14.09
C ALA A 226 -18.17 -17.36 14.10
N SER A 227 -18.74 -17.01 12.93
CA SER A 227 -19.90 -16.12 12.85
C SER A 227 -21.09 -16.66 13.64
N THR A 228 -21.33 -17.97 13.56
CA THR A 228 -22.44 -18.61 14.28
C THR A 228 -22.12 -18.72 15.77
N ARG A 229 -20.91 -19.16 16.12
CA ARG A 229 -20.50 -19.42 17.51
C ARG A 229 -20.37 -18.14 18.33
N ASP A 230 -19.73 -17.11 17.76
CA ASP A 230 -19.29 -15.92 18.49
C ASP A 230 -20.31 -14.77 18.39
N HIS A 231 -21.12 -14.76 17.32
CA HIS A 231 -22.09 -13.67 17.06
C HIS A 231 -23.53 -14.14 16.82
N ALA A 232 -23.82 -15.46 16.84
CA ALA A 232 -25.13 -16.01 16.49
C ALA A 232 -25.62 -15.63 15.07
N VAL A 233 -24.69 -15.32 14.15
CA VAL A 233 -24.99 -14.92 12.77
C VAL A 233 -24.85 -16.10 11.82
N THR A 234 -25.89 -16.38 11.04
CA THR A 234 -25.80 -17.30 9.91
C THR A 234 -25.11 -16.61 8.74
N LEU A 235 -23.87 -17.00 8.44
CA LEU A 235 -23.13 -16.48 7.30
C LEU A 235 -23.46 -17.29 6.03
N LEU A 236 -23.92 -16.63 4.97
CA LEU A 236 -24.28 -17.28 3.71
C LEU A 236 -23.59 -16.59 2.52
N GLY A 237 -22.86 -17.35 1.71
CA GLY A 237 -22.22 -16.81 0.52
C GLY A 237 -21.85 -17.90 -0.47
N PRO A 238 -21.49 -17.54 -1.71
CA PRO A 238 -21.03 -18.51 -2.69
C PRO A 238 -19.68 -19.09 -2.25
N SER A 239 -19.51 -20.40 -2.40
CA SER A 239 -18.21 -21.05 -2.20
C SER A 239 -17.15 -20.34 -3.06
N PRO A 240 -15.96 -20.05 -2.49
CA PRO A 240 -14.81 -19.66 -3.29
C PRO A 240 -14.59 -20.70 -4.39
N LYS A 241 -14.23 -20.24 -5.59
CA LYS A 241 -13.77 -21.17 -6.64
C LYS A 241 -12.42 -21.73 -6.20
N ASN A 242 -12.18 -23.03 -6.40
CA ASN A 242 -10.87 -23.63 -6.13
C ASN A 242 -9.78 -22.91 -6.94
N CYS A 243 -8.98 -22.09 -6.29
CA CYS A 243 -7.74 -21.56 -6.83
C CYS A 243 -6.63 -22.58 -6.57
N ASN A 244 -6.59 -23.68 -7.31
CA ASN A 244 -5.40 -24.53 -7.31
C ASN A 244 -4.29 -23.79 -8.08
N ALA A 245 -3.50 -23.00 -7.35
CA ALA A 245 -2.14 -22.65 -7.74
C ALA A 245 -1.27 -22.72 -6.49
N ARG A 246 -0.50 -23.81 -6.36
CA ARG A 246 0.74 -23.79 -5.59
C ARG A 246 1.69 -22.81 -6.28
N ALA A 247 1.56 -21.54 -5.94
CA ALA A 247 2.57 -20.52 -6.16
C ALA A 247 2.60 -19.70 -4.88
N PHE A 248 3.72 -19.79 -4.16
CA PHE A 248 4.08 -18.76 -3.19
C PHE A 248 4.36 -17.49 -4.00
N SER A 249 3.31 -16.73 -4.26
CA SER A 249 3.39 -15.34 -4.66
C SER A 249 2.52 -14.58 -3.69
N ASP A 250 3.12 -13.66 -2.93
CA ASP A 250 2.46 -12.75 -1.98
C ASP A 250 1.56 -11.72 -2.70
N GLU A 251 0.66 -12.19 -3.57
CA GLU A 251 -0.30 -11.38 -4.31
C GLU A 251 -1.69 -11.63 -3.70
N VAL A 252 -2.07 -10.79 -2.74
CA VAL A 252 -3.39 -10.82 -2.11
C VAL A 252 -4.39 -10.12 -3.05
N ASP A 253 -5.30 -10.89 -3.65
CA ASP A 253 -6.39 -10.37 -4.49
C ASP A 253 -7.36 -9.56 -3.59
N ALA A 254 -7.34 -8.26 -3.78
CA ALA A 254 -7.98 -7.29 -2.92
C ALA A 254 -9.42 -6.98 -3.39
N GLY A 255 -10.44 -6.99 -2.54
CA GLY A 255 -11.78 -6.43 -2.81
C GLY A 255 -11.76 -4.91 -3.14
N SER A 256 -12.72 -4.39 -3.91
CA SER A 256 -12.69 -3.01 -4.46
C SER A 256 -13.88 -2.19 -3.94
N SER A 257 -14.31 -2.46 -2.71
CA SER A 257 -15.69 -2.39 -2.25
C SER A 257 -16.47 -3.65 -2.59
N THR A 258 -16.95 -4.29 -1.54
CA THR A 258 -17.72 -5.53 -1.63
C THR A 258 -18.94 -5.33 -0.73
N LYS A 259 -20.13 -5.31 -1.33
CA LYS A 259 -21.41 -5.12 -0.62
C LYS A 259 -21.80 -6.42 0.05
N MET A 260 -21.93 -6.40 1.36
CA MET A 260 -22.58 -7.45 2.12
C MET A 260 -24.04 -7.07 2.34
N ARG A 261 -24.92 -8.06 2.30
CA ARG A 261 -26.39 -7.90 2.36
C ARG A 261 -26.90 -8.63 3.60
N GLN A 262 -27.81 -8.03 4.34
CA GLN A 262 -28.31 -8.59 5.59
C GLN A 262 -29.81 -8.83 5.55
N ASN A 263 -30.24 -9.99 6.05
CA ASN A 263 -31.64 -10.35 6.18
C ASN A 263 -32.00 -10.42 7.67
N GLN A 264 -33.08 -9.72 8.07
CA GLN A 264 -33.56 -9.67 9.45
C GLN A 264 -34.66 -10.71 9.75
N LYS A 265 -34.97 -11.62 8.81
CA LYS A 265 -35.93 -12.71 9.03
C LYS A 265 -35.51 -14.04 8.38
N PRO A 266 -35.76 -15.18 9.03
CA PRO A 266 -35.57 -16.49 8.44
C PRO A 266 -36.81 -16.88 7.61
N ARG A 267 -36.74 -16.84 6.27
CA ARG A 267 -37.53 -17.75 5.40
C ARG A 267 -37.13 -17.72 3.90
N GLU A 268 -36.98 -18.96 3.41
CA GLU A 268 -37.05 -19.51 2.04
C GLU A 268 -36.11 -18.99 0.91
N LEU A 269 -35.14 -19.85 0.63
CA LEU A 269 -33.93 -19.72 -0.19
C LEU A 269 -34.10 -19.89 -1.71
N ARG A 270 -35.24 -19.52 -2.33
CA ARG A 270 -35.47 -19.93 -3.73
C ARG A 270 -34.95 -19.02 -4.85
N ASP A 271 -34.54 -17.77 -4.61
CA ASP A 271 -34.16 -16.86 -5.73
C ASP A 271 -32.91 -15.98 -5.54
N CYS A 272 -32.01 -16.30 -4.59
CA CYS A 272 -30.85 -15.45 -4.29
C CYS A 272 -29.74 -15.46 -5.36
N ASN A 273 -29.63 -16.50 -6.19
CA ASN A 273 -28.57 -16.60 -7.21
C ASN A 273 -28.69 -15.56 -8.34
N ALA A 274 -29.88 -15.00 -8.57
CA ALA A 274 -30.11 -13.97 -9.58
C ALA A 274 -29.72 -12.56 -9.09
N ILE A 275 -29.71 -12.32 -7.78
CA ILE A 275 -29.52 -10.99 -7.18
C ILE A 275 -28.04 -10.62 -7.08
N VAL A 276 -27.17 -11.58 -6.74
CA VAL A 276 -25.71 -11.38 -6.69
C VAL A 276 -25.14 -11.05 -8.08
N LYS A 277 -25.64 -11.70 -9.14
CA LYS A 277 -25.19 -11.45 -10.54
C LYS A 277 -25.64 -10.10 -11.12
N ARG A 278 -26.77 -9.53 -10.69
CA ARG A 278 -27.26 -8.22 -11.19
C ARG A 278 -26.45 -7.05 -10.63
N SER A 279 -25.95 -7.15 -9.39
CA SER A 279 -25.20 -6.06 -8.74
C SER A 279 -23.83 -5.81 -9.37
N SER A 280 -23.14 -6.86 -9.85
CA SER A 280 -21.85 -6.70 -10.54
C SER A 280 -21.98 -5.96 -11.88
N LYS A 281 -23.14 -6.02 -12.54
CA LYS A 281 -23.40 -5.29 -13.80
C LYS A 281 -23.80 -3.82 -13.59
N GLN A 282 -24.47 -3.49 -12.48
CA GLN A 282 -24.93 -2.12 -12.22
C GLN A 282 -23.83 -1.18 -11.72
N VAL A 283 -22.81 -1.69 -11.03
CA VAL A 283 -21.64 -0.87 -10.64
C VAL A 283 -20.77 -0.53 -11.85
N ALA A 284 -20.59 -1.48 -12.79
CA ALA A 284 -19.85 -1.24 -14.03
C ALA A 284 -20.56 -0.29 -15.03
N ALA A 285 -21.85 0.00 -14.83
CA ALA A 285 -22.66 0.85 -15.71
C ALA A 285 -22.80 2.29 -15.20
N ARG A 286 -22.28 2.61 -14.01
CA ARG A 286 -22.40 3.95 -13.39
C ARG A 286 -21.09 4.75 -13.36
N GLU A 287 -20.01 4.20 -13.92
CA GLU A 287 -18.70 4.85 -14.12
C GLU A 287 -18.39 5.07 -15.61
N ARG A 288 -19.41 5.39 -16.43
CA ARG A 288 -19.23 5.99 -17.75
C ARG A 288 -19.93 7.33 -17.81
#